data_AF-A0A6A1TY30-F1
#
_entry.id   AF-A0A6A1TY30-F1
#
_cell.length_a   1.000
_cell.length_b   1.000
_cell.length_c   1.000
_cell.angle_alpha   90.00
_cell.angle_beta   90.00
_cell.angle_gamma   90.00
#
_symmetry.space_group_name_H-M   'P 1'
#
loop_
_entity.id
_entity.type
_entity.pdbx_description
1 polymer ?
#
loop_
_entity_poly.entity_id
_entity_poly.type
_entity_poly.pdbx_seq_one_letter_code
_entity_poly.pdbx_strand_id
1 'polypeptide(L)'
;MQSSEIPAFVDEIAATGCDITAVPGVGYIIGDADLPKEAYRKVEPELRRISQHYGERDHLLEEITAYLISIGRSYPRPARH
;
A
#
# COMPACT_ATOMS: atom_id res chain seq x y z
N MET A 1 -3.85 -9.91 9.67
CA MET A 1 -4.81 -8.96 9.07
C MET A 1 -6.00 -9.73 8.52
N GLN A 2 -7.19 -9.13 8.56
CA GLN A 2 -8.42 -9.63 7.95
C GLN A 2 -8.87 -8.73 6.78
N SER A 3 -9.66 -9.29 5.87
CA SER A 3 -10.19 -8.58 4.69
C SER A 3 -10.91 -7.27 5.02
N SER A 4 -11.65 -7.23 6.14
CA SER A 4 -12.36 -6.04 6.60
C SER A 4 -11.44 -4.90 7.04
N GLU A 5 -10.17 -5.20 7.33
CA GLU A 5 -9.16 -4.23 7.77
C GLU A 5 -8.40 -3.58 6.60
N ILE A 6 -8.62 -4.04 5.35
CA ILE A 6 -7.93 -3.53 4.15
C ILE A 6 -8.05 -2.02 3.99
N PRO A 7 -9.25 -1.41 4.09
CA PRO A 7 -9.37 0.05 3.95
C PRO A 7 -8.56 0.82 4.99
N ALA A 8 -8.63 0.41 6.26
CA ALA A 8 -7.90 1.07 7.35
C ALA A 8 -6.39 0.94 7.19
N PHE A 9 -5.91 -0.24 6.78
CA PHE A 9 -4.50 -0.46 6.47
C PHE A 9 -4.01 0.47 5.34
N VAL A 10 -4.76 0.58 4.25
CA VAL A 10 -4.39 1.44 3.11
C VAL A 10 -4.36 2.91 3.53
N ASP A 11 -5.32 3.36 4.32
CA ASP A 11 -5.38 4.74 4.82
C ASP A 11 -4.21 5.06 5.76
N GLU A 12 -3.86 4.15 6.67
CA GLU A 12 -2.71 4.33 7.56
C GLU A 12 -1.38 4.38 6.81
N ILE A 13 -1.18 3.51 5.81
CA ILE A 13 0.01 3.57 4.96
C ILE A 13 0.05 4.89 4.19
N ALA A 14 -1.06 5.33 3.60
CA ALA A 14 -1.12 6.61 2.88
C ALA A 14 -0.88 7.81 3.80
N ALA A 15 -1.29 7.75 5.07
CA ALA A 15 -1.07 8.80 6.05
C ALA A 15 0.42 9.03 6.39
N THR A 16 1.28 8.02 6.18
CA THR A 16 2.74 8.18 6.31
C THR A 16 3.36 9.05 5.22
N GLY A 17 2.59 9.37 4.17
CA GLY A 17 3.07 10.05 2.97
C GLY A 17 3.72 9.12 1.94
N CYS A 18 3.78 7.81 2.20
CA CYS A 18 4.13 6.81 1.19
C CYS A 18 2.94 6.48 0.29
N ASP A 19 3.22 6.21 -0.98
CA ASP A 19 2.22 5.65 -1.87
C ASP A 19 2.08 4.14 -1.67
N ILE A 20 0.86 3.64 -1.88
CA ILE A 20 0.54 2.22 -1.90
C ILE A 20 -0.23 1.94 -3.19
N THR A 21 0.37 1.15 -4.06
CA THR A 21 -0.07 1.02 -5.45
C THR A 21 -0.15 -0.43 -5.86
N ALA A 22 -1.31 -0.83 -6.39
CA ALA A 22 -1.50 -2.12 -7.02
C ALA A 22 -0.72 -2.23 -8.34
N VAL A 23 -0.10 -3.38 -8.54
CA VAL A 23 0.53 -3.82 -9.79
C VAL A 23 -0.25 -5.05 -10.26
N PRO A 24 -1.19 -4.89 -11.21
CA PRO A 24 -2.02 -5.99 -11.70
C PRO A 24 -1.17 -7.18 -12.17
N GLY A 25 -1.50 -8.38 -11.70
CA GLY A 25 -0.75 -9.60 -11.99
C GLY A 25 0.51 -9.82 -11.14
N VAL A 26 0.84 -8.90 -10.22
CA VAL A 26 2.00 -9.01 -9.33
C VAL A 26 1.60 -8.87 -7.86
N GLY A 27 0.76 -7.90 -7.51
CA GLY A 27 0.37 -7.61 -6.12
C GLY A 27 0.29 -6.11 -5.88
N TYR A 28 0.92 -5.64 -4.81
CA TYR A 28 1.01 -4.21 -4.49
C TYR A 28 2.41 -3.83 -3.98
N ILE A 29 2.75 -2.55 -4.11
CA ILE A 29 4.02 -1.97 -3.66
C ILE A 29 3.70 -0.85 -2.67
N ILE A 30 4.49 -0.76 -1.59
CA ILE A 30 4.50 0.38 -0.68
C ILE A 30 5.80 1.14 -0.92
N GLY A 31 5.69 2.40 -1.30
CA GLY A 31 6.80 3.25 -1.63
C GLY A 31 6.57 4.01 -2.91
N ASP A 32 7.35 5.06 -3.07
CA ASP A 32 7.34 5.92 -4.24
C ASP A 32 8.72 5.81 -4.91
N ALA A 33 8.74 5.55 -6.21
CA ALA A 33 9.97 5.38 -6.99
C ALA A 33 10.80 6.67 -7.05
N ASP A 34 10.14 7.83 -6.91
CA ASP A 34 10.78 9.14 -6.89
C ASP A 34 11.21 9.55 -5.47
N LEU A 35 10.89 8.75 -4.43
CA LEU A 35 11.23 9.07 -3.04
C LEU A 35 12.74 8.86 -2.80
N PRO A 36 13.48 9.90 -2.38
CA PRO A 36 14.87 9.76 -2.02
C PRO A 36 15.04 8.78 -0.85
N LYS A 37 16.11 7.97 -0.89
CA LYS A 37 16.42 6.97 0.15
C LYS A 37 16.42 7.54 1.57
N GLU A 38 16.86 8.79 1.73
CA GLU A 38 16.91 9.49 3.02
C GLU A 38 15.51 9.84 3.54
N ALA A 39 14.57 10.16 2.65
CA ALA A 39 13.18 10.37 3.01
C ALA A 39 12.50 9.05 3.37
N TYR A 40 12.76 7.98 2.60
CA TYR A 40 12.28 6.63 2.93
C TYR A 40 12.73 6.17 4.33
N ARG A 41 14.00 6.38 4.69
CA ARG A 41 14.53 6.00 6.02
C ARG A 41 13.83 6.68 7.20
N LYS A 42 13.20 7.84 6.98
CA LYS A 42 12.45 8.54 8.03
C LYS A 42 11.08 7.90 8.28
N VAL A 43 10.45 7.35 7.24
CA VAL A 43 9.12 6.73 7.29
C VAL A 43 9.16 5.21 7.49
N GLU A 44 10.28 4.55 7.16
CA GLU A 44 10.47 3.11 7.34
C GLU A 44 10.10 2.59 8.75
N PRO A 45 10.47 3.25 9.87
CA PRO A 45 10.07 2.78 11.21
C PRO A 45 8.55 2.79 11.41
N GLU A 46 7.86 3.78 10.84
CA GLU A 46 6.41 3.91 10.94
C GLU A 46 5.70 2.88 10.06
N LEU A 47 6.16 2.66 8.83
CA LEU A 47 5.67 1.59 7.95
C LEU A 47 5.82 0.22 8.60
N ARG A 48 6.93 -0.01 9.31
CA ARG A 48 7.16 -1.25 10.07
C ARG A 48 6.19 -1.37 11.24
N ARG A 49 5.92 -0.29 11.98
CA ARG A 49 4.95 -0.26 13.09
C ARG A 49 3.55 -0.60 12.61
N ILE A 50 3.09 0.05 11.52
CA ILE A 50 1.80 -0.25 10.89
C ILE A 50 1.77 -1.71 10.44
N SER A 51 2.84 -2.16 9.77
CA SER A 51 2.90 -3.53 9.29
C SER A 51 2.81 -4.58 10.40
N GLN A 52 3.43 -4.32 11.55
CA GLN A 52 3.36 -5.19 12.71
C GLN A 52 1.98 -5.14 13.40
N HIS A 53 1.33 -3.98 13.39
CA HIS A 53 0.00 -3.80 13.99
C HIS A 53 -1.06 -4.67 13.31
N TYR A 54 -1.12 -4.64 11.98
CA TYR A 54 -2.07 -5.45 11.21
C TYR A 54 -1.66 -6.92 11.10
N GLY A 55 -0.37 -7.24 11.28
CA GLY A 55 0.17 -8.60 11.22
C GLY A 55 0.31 -9.12 9.80
N GLU A 56 0.32 -10.45 9.65
CA GLU A 56 0.47 -11.15 8.36
C GLU A 56 -0.62 -10.75 7.35
N ARG A 57 -0.21 -10.58 6.08
CA ARG A 57 -1.05 -10.10 4.98
C ARG A 57 -0.91 -10.89 3.69
N ASP A 58 -0.02 -11.88 3.64
CA ASP A 58 0.30 -12.60 2.40
C ASP A 58 -0.93 -13.35 1.87
N HIS A 59 -1.78 -13.86 2.77
CA HIS A 59 -3.07 -14.46 2.42
C HIS A 59 -4.10 -13.47 1.85
N LEU A 60 -3.88 -12.16 2.00
CA LEU A 60 -4.75 -11.08 1.49
C LEU A 60 -4.14 -10.35 0.28
N LEU A 61 -3.04 -10.84 -0.29
CA LEU A 61 -2.34 -10.16 -1.38
C LEU A 61 -3.27 -9.76 -2.53
N GLU A 62 -4.11 -10.69 -2.99
CA GLU A 62 -5.06 -10.46 -4.08
C GLU A 62 -6.18 -9.48 -3.68
N GLU A 63 -6.68 -9.58 -2.44
CA GLU A 63 -7.75 -8.72 -1.94
C GLU A 63 -7.30 -7.27 -1.77
N ILE A 64 -6.09 -7.06 -1.22
CA ILE A 64 -5.48 -5.73 -1.11
C ILE A 64 -5.27 -5.15 -2.52
N THR A 65 -4.78 -5.97 -3.45
CA THR A 65 -4.56 -5.55 -4.84
C THR A 65 -5.87 -5.15 -5.52
N ALA A 66 -6.92 -5.94 -5.38
CA ALA A 66 -8.25 -5.66 -5.93
C ALA A 66 -8.85 -4.39 -5.32
N TYR A 67 -8.73 -4.22 -4.01
CA TYR A 67 -9.17 -3.01 -3.32
C TYR A 67 -8.45 -1.76 -3.85
N LEU A 68 -7.12 -1.79 -3.96
CA LEU A 68 -6.32 -0.68 -4.48
C LEU A 68 -6.72 -0.32 -5.92
N ILE A 69 -6.98 -1.31 -6.79
CA ILE A 69 -7.51 -1.08 -8.14
C ILE A 69 -8.88 -0.40 -8.07
N SER A 70 -9.78 -0.86 -7.19
CA SER A 70 -11.13 -0.30 -7.07
C SER A 70 -11.16 1.19 -6.68
N ILE A 71 -10.15 1.65 -5.94
CA ILE A 71 -9.99 3.06 -5.55
C ILE A 71 -9.07 3.86 -6.48
N GLY A 72 -8.67 3.27 -7.61
CA GLY A 72 -7.83 3.92 -8.63
C GLY A 72 -6.35 4.05 -8.25
N ARG A 73 -5.88 3.29 -7.25
CA ARG A 73 -4.47 3.19 -6.86
C ARG A 73 -3.79 2.00 -7.53
N SER A 74 -3.71 2.01 -8.86
CA SER A 74 -3.03 0.97 -9.64
C SER A 74 -2.05 1.54 -10.66
N TYR A 75 -1.06 0.76 -11.06
CA TYR A 75 -0.13 1.07 -12.13
C TYR A 75 -0.38 0.18 -13.37
N PRO A 76 -0.42 0.72 -14.60
CA PRO A 76 -0.39 2.15 -14.91
C PRO A 76 -1.63 2.85 -14.35
N ARG A 77 -1.49 4.14 -14.00
CA ARG A 77 -2.59 4.92 -13.43
C ARG A 77 -3.75 4.91 -14.42
N PRO A 78 -4.97 4.49 -14.02
CA PRO A 78 -6.10 4.49 -14.93
C PRO A 78 -6.33 5.91 -15.45
N ALA A 79 -6.68 6.03 -16.73
CA ALA A 79 -6.98 7.31 -17.34
C ALA A 79 -8.12 7.97 -16.55
N ARG A 80 -7.90 9.20 -16.09
CA ARG A 80 -8.99 10.04 -15.54
C ARG A 80 -9.88 10.42 -16.73
N HIS A 81 -11.01 9.74 -16.88
CA HIS A 81 -12.08 10.15 -17.80
C HIS A 81 -12.92 11.26 -17.16
#